data_AF-A0A419W7Q1-F1
#
_entry.id   AF-A0A419W7Q1-F1
#
_cell.length_a   1.000
_cell.length_b   1.000
_cell.length_c   1.000
_cell.angle_alpha   90.00
_cell.angle_beta   90.00
_cell.angle_gamma   90.00
#
_symmetry.space_group_name_H-M   'P 1'
#
loop_
_entity.id
_entity.type
_entity.pdbx_description
1 polymer ?
#
loop_
_entity_poly.entity_id
_entity_poly.type
_entity_poly.pdbx_seq_one_letter_code
_entity_poly.pdbx_strand_id
1 'polypeptide(L)'
;MKPLRAFLFLSSVLLLLFLVSFYQSNRSQEQLHTPVAEVIPEDSISIEDVLNEPLAATDSVELDDRLSIASEPEISDSISSFIPSSGGFVFADGDSLHFSAIADKLGNPAPDKQQIRIFYIGDSQIESDHITSALRKGLQNRYGGQGPGLIAPDQYYNPPHQLIMTMSENWQNQSMKDMRGKNKSILFKNSLAVKGEEDNAWFRINRLRFLTPQEDFNQIRLFLYATDTSTVEILRSGQSIFQNQITAANELHDLSIPLKNTPDDLKLTFAPKDSLYVTGFSLESESGIFVDNIALRGLSYPPFSSSDRSGLKTMTDMLQPDLFVLQFGVNVVPYFSENYTIFRSQFNRQIRIIRQLCPGVPILVIGVSDMAHREDGELVSYENIEQIKQIQFDIAMRNHCAFWDLEAFMGGIGSMASWVNADPPMGRKDFVHFTEKGAEKIGSELANLFISEFETSRLTAWKSN
;
A
#
# COMPACT_ATOMS: atom_id res chain seq x y z
N MET A 1 -42.32 39.43 -26.81
CA MET A 1 -42.10 38.59 -28.02
C MET A 1 -43.45 38.06 -28.48
N LYS A 2 -43.73 38.01 -29.80
CA LYS A 2 -44.97 37.40 -30.31
C LYS A 2 -45.06 35.94 -29.84
N PRO A 3 -46.22 35.43 -29.37
CA PRO A 3 -46.34 34.09 -28.77
C PRO A 3 -45.82 32.98 -29.70
N LEU A 4 -45.98 33.16 -31.02
CA LEU A 4 -45.43 32.26 -32.03
C LEU A 4 -43.88 32.18 -32.01
N ARG A 5 -43.18 33.29 -31.75
CA ARG A 5 -41.71 33.31 -31.68
C ARG A 5 -41.19 32.64 -30.40
N ALA A 6 -41.90 32.79 -29.29
CA ALA A 6 -41.57 32.09 -28.05
C ALA A 6 -41.79 30.57 -28.20
N PHE A 7 -42.89 30.17 -28.84
CA PHE A 7 -43.17 28.77 -29.15
C PHE A 7 -42.11 28.17 -30.09
N LEU A 8 -41.76 28.86 -31.18
CA LEU A 8 -40.73 28.38 -32.12
C LEU A 8 -39.34 28.28 -31.45
N PHE A 9 -39.00 29.24 -30.58
CA PHE A 9 -37.76 29.19 -29.81
C PHE A 9 -37.76 27.98 -28.85
N LEU A 10 -38.82 27.79 -28.07
CA LEU A 10 -38.92 26.68 -27.12
C LEU A 10 -38.88 25.31 -27.84
N SER A 11 -39.58 25.19 -28.96
CA SER A 11 -39.57 23.97 -29.79
C SER A 11 -38.19 23.72 -30.40
N SER A 12 -37.45 24.76 -30.81
CA SER A 12 -36.08 24.60 -31.30
C SER A 12 -35.10 24.15 -30.21
N VAL A 13 -35.28 24.65 -28.97
CA VAL A 13 -34.47 24.23 -27.82
C VAL A 13 -34.79 22.79 -27.44
N LEU A 14 -36.05 22.40 -27.42
CA LEU A 14 -36.46 21.01 -27.16
C LEU A 14 -35.97 20.05 -28.24
N LEU A 15 -36.02 20.44 -29.51
CA LEU A 15 -35.46 19.66 -30.60
C LEU A 15 -33.94 19.52 -30.47
N LEU A 16 -33.23 20.58 -30.09
CA LEU A 16 -31.79 20.54 -29.86
C LEU A 16 -31.43 19.62 -28.69
N LEU A 17 -32.17 19.71 -27.57
CA LEU A 17 -32.00 18.83 -26.41
C LEU A 17 -32.31 17.37 -26.76
N PHE A 18 -33.34 17.13 -27.57
CA PHE A 18 -33.67 15.80 -28.08
C PHE A 18 -32.58 15.27 -28.99
N LEU A 19 -32.02 16.08 -29.90
CA LEU A 19 -30.93 15.68 -30.78
C LEU A 19 -29.62 15.45 -30.01
N VAL A 20 -29.33 16.23 -28.97
CA VAL A 20 -28.18 16.00 -28.08
C VAL A 20 -28.37 14.72 -27.26
N SER A 21 -29.56 14.49 -26.73
CA SER A 21 -29.92 13.26 -26.00
C SER A 21 -29.87 12.03 -26.92
N PHE A 22 -30.39 12.13 -28.14
CA PHE A 22 -30.35 11.07 -29.14
C PHE A 22 -28.92 10.81 -29.63
N TYR A 23 -28.12 11.86 -29.82
CA TYR A 23 -26.70 11.74 -30.16
C TYR A 23 -25.90 11.10 -29.03
N GLN A 24 -26.16 11.45 -27.76
CA GLN A 24 -25.58 10.78 -26.61
C GLN A 24 -26.03 9.31 -26.53
N SER A 25 -27.33 9.03 -26.72
CA SER A 25 -27.88 7.67 -26.72
C SER A 25 -27.30 6.78 -27.80
N ASN A 26 -27.06 7.31 -29.02
CA ASN A 26 -26.43 6.56 -30.10
C ASN A 26 -24.91 6.43 -29.90
N ARG A 27 -24.25 7.41 -29.26
CA ARG A 27 -22.84 7.30 -28.89
C ARG A 27 -22.61 6.28 -27.77
N SER A 28 -23.62 6.02 -26.94
CA SER A 28 -23.61 4.93 -25.96
C SER A 28 -23.74 3.53 -26.60
N GLN A 29 -24.08 3.43 -27.90
CA GLN A 29 -24.18 2.15 -28.62
C GLN A 29 -23.00 1.86 -29.57
N GLU A 30 -22.18 2.86 -29.91
CA GLU A 30 -20.90 2.64 -30.62
C GLU A 30 -19.75 2.57 -29.61
N GLN A 31 -19.16 1.37 -29.49
CA GLN A 31 -18.11 0.99 -28.55
C GLN A 31 -16.98 2.03 -28.35
N LEU A 32 -16.93 2.58 -27.15
CA LEU A 32 -15.67 2.85 -26.44
C LEU A 32 -15.63 1.87 -25.26
N HIS A 33 -15.00 0.71 -25.45
CA HIS A 33 -14.57 -0.12 -24.32
C HIS A 33 -13.36 0.55 -23.67
N THR A 34 -13.63 1.58 -22.89
CA THR A 34 -12.84 1.91 -21.71
C THR A 34 -13.58 1.30 -20.52
N PRO A 35 -13.00 0.36 -19.76
CA PRO A 35 -13.55 0.02 -18.46
C PRO A 35 -13.35 1.25 -17.57
N VAL A 36 -14.40 2.06 -17.47
CA VAL A 36 -14.54 3.00 -16.37
C VAL A 36 -14.73 2.11 -15.15
N ALA A 37 -13.81 2.18 -14.18
CA ALA A 37 -14.03 1.59 -12.87
C ALA A 37 -15.42 2.02 -12.40
N GLU A 38 -16.29 1.05 -12.09
CA GLU A 38 -17.59 1.35 -11.54
C GLU A 38 -17.39 2.29 -10.35
N VAL A 39 -17.84 3.53 -10.53
CA VAL A 39 -18.20 4.38 -9.42
C VAL A 39 -19.38 3.66 -8.78
N ILE A 40 -19.09 2.91 -7.71
CA ILE A 40 -20.11 2.28 -6.88
C ILE A 40 -21.10 3.39 -6.51
N PRO A 41 -22.38 3.29 -6.87
CA PRO A 41 -23.39 4.24 -6.43
C PRO A 41 -23.39 4.28 -4.89
N GLU A 42 -23.36 5.50 -4.32
CA GLU A 42 -23.24 5.78 -2.88
C GLU A 42 -24.36 5.22 -1.98
N ASP A 43 -25.28 4.38 -2.49
CA ASP A 43 -26.49 3.94 -1.78
C ASP A 43 -26.82 2.43 -1.90
N SER A 44 -25.83 1.54 -2.04
CA SER A 44 -26.15 0.08 -2.02
C SER A 44 -25.05 -0.83 -1.49
N ILE A 45 -24.49 -0.53 -0.32
CA ILE A 45 -23.82 -1.55 0.49
C ILE A 45 -24.65 -1.70 1.77
N SER A 46 -25.41 -2.79 1.85
CA SER A 46 -26.10 -3.12 3.09
C SER A 46 -25.05 -3.45 4.15
N ILE A 47 -25.21 -2.92 5.36
CA ILE A 47 -24.32 -3.19 6.50
C ILE A 47 -24.26 -4.71 6.80
N GLU A 48 -25.26 -5.47 6.36
CA GLU A 48 -25.35 -6.93 6.50
C GLU A 48 -24.36 -7.70 5.60
N ASP A 49 -23.87 -7.12 4.50
CA ASP A 49 -22.88 -7.78 3.63
C ASP A 49 -21.44 -7.67 4.16
N VAL A 50 -21.14 -6.66 4.98
CA VAL A 50 -19.83 -6.49 5.66
C VAL A 50 -19.72 -7.38 6.90
N LEU A 51 -20.85 -7.69 7.55
CA LEU A 51 -20.92 -8.47 8.79
C LEU A 51 -20.78 -9.99 8.61
N ASN A 52 -20.83 -10.50 7.37
CA ASN A 52 -20.93 -11.93 7.08
C ASN A 52 -19.67 -12.60 6.51
N GLU A 53 -18.52 -11.91 6.43
CA GLU A 53 -17.25 -12.61 6.19
C GLU A 53 -16.75 -13.26 7.49
N PRO A 54 -16.67 -14.60 7.58
CA PRO A 54 -16.17 -15.25 8.77
C PRO A 54 -14.64 -15.11 8.84
N LEU A 55 -14.16 -14.60 9.97
CA LEU A 55 -12.80 -14.79 10.48
C LEU A 55 -12.58 -16.27 10.86
N ALA A 56 -12.62 -17.20 9.90
CA ALA A 56 -12.23 -18.60 10.11
C ALA A 56 -12.23 -19.41 8.81
N ALA A 57 -11.17 -19.33 8.01
CA ALA A 57 -10.83 -20.40 7.07
C ALA A 57 -9.35 -20.40 6.66
N THR A 58 -8.43 -20.10 7.56
CA THR A 58 -7.00 -20.32 7.30
C THR A 58 -6.29 -20.77 8.57
N ASP A 59 -6.41 -22.05 8.93
CA ASP A 59 -5.24 -22.87 9.29
C ASP A 59 -5.56 -24.34 9.55
N SER A 60 -4.84 -25.20 8.83
CA SER A 60 -4.39 -26.55 9.24
C SER A 60 -3.64 -27.20 8.08
N VAL A 61 -2.40 -26.79 7.82
CA VAL A 61 -1.43 -27.63 7.09
C VAL A 61 -0.04 -27.39 7.65
N GLU A 62 0.60 -28.46 8.12
CA GLU A 62 2.03 -28.53 8.42
C GLU A 62 2.83 -28.20 7.15
N LEU A 63 3.56 -27.09 7.17
CA LEU A 63 4.59 -26.80 6.18
C LEU A 63 5.92 -27.32 6.72
N ASP A 64 6.67 -28.03 5.85
CA ASP A 64 8.01 -28.57 6.09
C ASP A 64 9.00 -27.43 6.38
N ASP A 65 9.05 -27.05 7.66
CA ASP A 65 9.77 -25.90 8.17
C ASP A 65 11.25 -26.24 8.33
N ARG A 66 12.03 -26.10 7.25
CA ARG A 66 13.50 -26.26 7.30
C ARG A 66 14.22 -25.10 8.02
N LEU A 67 13.48 -24.21 8.68
CA LEU A 67 13.99 -23.20 9.59
C LEU A 67 13.25 -23.35 10.92
N SER A 68 13.84 -24.09 11.85
CA SER A 68 13.27 -24.42 13.16
C SER A 68 12.71 -23.18 13.87
N ILE A 69 11.39 -23.16 14.08
CA ILE A 69 10.75 -22.21 15.00
C ILE A 69 11.24 -22.57 16.41
N ALA A 70 12.09 -21.73 16.99
CA ALA A 70 12.38 -21.78 18.42
C ALA A 70 11.07 -21.59 19.19
N SER A 71 10.80 -22.50 20.14
CA SER A 71 9.60 -22.56 20.96
C SER A 71 9.26 -21.21 21.58
N GLU A 72 7.96 -20.90 21.61
CA GLU A 72 7.41 -19.70 22.25
C GLU A 72 7.77 -19.71 23.75
N PRO A 73 8.49 -18.71 24.28
CA PRO A 73 8.54 -18.53 25.72
C PRO A 73 7.16 -18.12 26.24
N GLU A 74 6.77 -18.66 27.41
CA GLU A 74 5.49 -18.34 28.05
C GLU A 74 5.31 -16.83 28.24
N ILE A 75 4.11 -16.37 27.92
CA ILE A 75 3.68 -14.97 27.91
C ILE A 75 3.58 -14.48 29.36
N SER A 76 4.43 -13.55 29.75
CA SER A 76 4.25 -12.77 30.98
C SER A 76 3.36 -11.56 30.69
N ASP A 77 2.22 -11.50 31.37
CA ASP A 77 1.18 -10.46 31.25
C ASP A 77 1.58 -9.08 31.81
N SER A 78 2.80 -8.92 32.36
CA SER A 78 3.21 -7.68 33.01
C SER A 78 4.08 -6.82 32.10
N ILE A 79 3.47 -6.15 31.13
CA ILE A 79 3.99 -4.88 30.60
C ILE A 79 3.04 -3.79 31.08
N SER A 80 3.62 -2.72 31.62
CA SER A 80 2.90 -1.58 32.21
C SER A 80 1.83 -1.04 31.26
N SER A 81 0.63 -0.79 31.82
CA SER A 81 -0.57 -0.31 31.13
C SER A 81 -0.51 1.17 30.71
N PHE A 82 0.67 1.73 30.49
CA PHE A 82 0.84 3.15 30.19
C PHE A 82 1.59 3.32 28.88
N ILE A 83 0.83 3.53 27.80
CA ILE A 83 1.35 4.09 26.56
C ILE A 83 1.58 5.59 26.85
N PRO A 84 2.81 6.11 26.80
CA PRO A 84 3.06 7.53 27.02
C PRO A 84 2.26 8.36 26.00
N SER A 85 1.34 9.18 26.49
CA SER A 85 0.58 10.08 25.64
C SER A 85 1.46 11.22 25.12
N SER A 86 1.51 11.31 23.79
CA SER A 86 1.47 12.51 22.96
C SER A 86 2.77 12.94 22.26
N GLY A 87 2.79 12.64 20.97
CA GLY A 87 3.60 13.30 19.95
C GLY A 87 4.34 12.30 19.06
N GLY A 88 5.37 11.65 19.60
CA GLY A 88 6.37 10.96 18.79
C GLY A 88 6.31 9.43 18.81
N PHE A 89 7.31 8.84 18.17
CA PHE A 89 7.56 7.40 18.22
C PHE A 89 8.00 6.99 19.63
N VAL A 90 7.43 5.89 20.12
CA VAL A 90 7.84 5.23 21.35
C VAL A 90 8.76 4.06 20.98
N PHE A 91 9.92 3.97 21.61
CA PHE A 91 10.88 2.88 21.39
C PHE A 91 10.94 1.98 22.62
N ALA A 92 11.39 0.74 22.44
CA ALA A 92 11.53 -0.21 23.53
C ALA A 92 12.61 0.25 24.54
N ASP A 93 12.41 -0.11 25.80
CA ASP A 93 13.38 0.21 26.86
C ASP A 93 14.80 -0.30 26.49
N GLY A 94 15.76 0.62 26.51
CA GLY A 94 17.15 0.32 26.19
C GLY A 94 17.49 0.28 24.70
N ASP A 95 16.53 0.47 23.79
CA ASP A 95 16.82 0.73 22.38
C ASP A 95 17.41 2.14 22.25
N SER A 96 18.74 2.25 22.25
CA SER A 96 19.43 3.52 22.01
C SER A 96 19.74 3.74 20.52
N LEU A 97 19.39 2.80 19.65
CA LEU A 97 19.71 2.85 18.22
C LEU A 97 18.58 3.52 17.45
N HIS A 98 17.32 3.35 17.84
CA HIS A 98 16.16 3.91 17.16
C HIS A 98 16.28 3.71 15.63
N PHE A 99 16.21 4.80 14.85
CA PHE A 99 16.41 4.81 13.40
C PHE A 99 17.79 5.35 12.98
N SER A 100 18.80 5.24 13.85
CA SER A 100 20.17 5.74 13.61
C SER A 100 20.79 5.21 12.32
N ALA A 101 20.60 3.94 11.96
CA ALA A 101 21.12 3.39 10.70
C ALA A 101 20.59 4.14 9.47
N ILE A 102 19.32 4.57 9.49
CA ILE A 102 18.71 5.39 8.43
C ILE A 102 19.29 6.81 8.49
N ALA A 103 19.41 7.36 9.70
CA ALA A 103 19.96 8.69 9.93
C ALA A 103 21.42 8.82 9.43
N ASP A 104 22.24 7.80 9.65
CA ASP A 104 23.62 7.69 9.16
C ASP A 104 23.66 7.58 7.64
N LYS A 105 22.77 6.76 7.06
CA LYS A 105 22.58 6.62 5.62
C LYS A 105 22.22 7.96 4.96
N LEU A 106 21.38 8.77 5.61
CA LEU A 106 21.05 10.15 5.19
C LEU A 106 22.15 11.17 5.44
N GLY A 107 23.07 10.90 6.36
CA GLY A 107 24.16 11.80 6.72
C GLY A 107 25.39 11.72 5.81
N ASN A 108 25.49 10.66 5.00
CA ASN A 108 26.68 10.39 4.20
C ASN A 108 26.73 11.29 2.94
N PRO A 109 27.83 12.02 2.68
CA PRO A 109 28.00 12.93 1.54
C PRO A 109 28.14 12.25 0.16
N ALA A 110 27.79 10.96 0.05
CA ALA A 110 27.52 10.29 -1.23
C ALA A 110 26.00 10.06 -1.46
N PRO A 111 25.10 11.05 -1.22
CA PRO A 111 23.66 10.87 -1.33
C PRO A 111 23.22 10.56 -2.77
N ASP A 112 24.02 10.95 -3.76
CA ASP A 112 23.76 10.81 -5.18
C ASP A 112 23.52 9.35 -5.64
N LYS A 113 23.88 8.36 -4.81
CA LYS A 113 23.72 6.92 -5.11
C LYS A 113 23.03 6.11 -4.02
N GLN A 114 22.54 6.75 -2.96
CA GLN A 114 21.99 6.01 -1.82
C GLN A 114 20.46 6.03 -1.86
N GLN A 115 19.87 4.84 -2.02
CA GLN A 115 18.43 4.64 -1.93
C GLN A 115 18.07 4.27 -0.50
N ILE A 116 17.08 4.94 0.09
CA ILE A 116 16.46 4.53 1.35
C ILE A 116 15.06 4.04 1.05
N ARG A 117 14.70 2.85 1.51
CA ARG A 117 13.40 2.24 1.19
C ARG A 117 12.60 1.90 2.43
N ILE A 118 11.40 2.45 2.50
CA ILE A 118 10.42 2.21 3.56
C ILE A 118 9.31 1.35 2.97
N PHE A 119 9.14 0.14 3.49
CA PHE A 119 7.96 -0.68 3.19
C PHE A 119 6.83 -0.32 4.14
N TYR A 120 5.82 0.39 3.64
CA TYR A 120 4.62 0.71 4.40
C TYR A 120 3.54 -0.31 4.07
N ILE A 121 3.33 -1.25 4.99
CA ILE A 121 2.41 -2.37 4.84
C ILE A 121 1.23 -2.15 5.77
N GLY A 122 0.02 -2.14 5.24
CA GLY A 122 -1.17 -1.91 6.04
C GLY A 122 -2.44 -2.42 5.42
N ASP A 123 -3.56 -2.17 6.09
CA ASP A 123 -4.89 -2.59 5.65
C ASP A 123 -5.53 -1.61 4.64
N SER A 124 -6.86 -1.57 4.56
CA SER A 124 -7.60 -0.71 3.62
C SER A 124 -7.39 0.79 3.89
N GLN A 125 -6.94 1.20 5.07
CA GLN A 125 -6.75 2.62 5.38
C GLN A 125 -5.67 3.30 4.54
N ILE A 126 -4.73 2.55 3.97
CA ILE A 126 -3.67 3.08 3.08
C ILE A 126 -3.93 2.81 1.60
N GLU A 127 -5.03 2.15 1.25
CA GLU A 127 -5.30 1.67 -0.12
C GLU A 127 -5.32 2.78 -1.18
N SER A 128 -5.83 3.95 -0.81
CA SER A 128 -5.87 5.11 -1.73
C SER A 128 -4.53 5.86 -1.83
N ASP A 129 -3.46 5.36 -1.21
CA ASP A 129 -2.11 5.95 -1.18
C ASP A 129 -2.03 7.36 -0.58
N HIS A 130 -3.09 7.92 0.00
CA HIS A 130 -3.06 9.30 0.51
C HIS A 130 -2.16 9.47 1.74
N ILE A 131 -2.20 8.54 2.71
CA ILE A 131 -1.33 8.58 3.91
C ILE A 131 0.12 8.42 3.47
N THR A 132 0.41 7.35 2.74
CA THR A 132 1.73 6.99 2.25
C THR A 132 2.29 8.03 1.29
N SER A 133 1.47 8.64 0.42
CA SER A 133 1.91 9.71 -0.47
C SER A 133 2.24 11.00 0.27
N ALA A 134 1.46 11.38 1.29
CA ALA A 134 1.79 12.55 2.12
C ALA A 134 3.10 12.34 2.88
N LEU A 135 3.29 11.16 3.46
CA LEU A 135 4.55 10.75 4.08
C LEU A 135 5.72 10.80 3.06
N ARG A 136 5.54 10.14 1.91
CA ARG A 136 6.51 10.07 0.82
C ARG A 136 6.94 11.45 0.35
N LYS A 137 5.98 12.35 0.08
CA LYS A 137 6.24 13.73 -0.33
C LYS A 137 7.01 14.50 0.73
N GLY A 138 6.65 14.38 2.01
CA GLY A 138 7.37 15.03 3.11
C GLY A 138 8.84 14.60 3.17
N LEU A 139 9.09 13.29 3.08
CA LEU A 139 10.44 12.74 3.09
C LEU A 139 11.25 13.07 1.82
N GLN A 140 10.65 12.95 0.64
CA GLN A 140 11.29 13.26 -0.64
C GLN A 140 11.62 14.76 -0.77
N ASN A 141 10.76 15.65 -0.27
CA ASN A 141 11.06 17.07 -0.23
C ASN A 141 12.28 17.39 0.66
N ARG A 142 12.48 16.62 1.74
CA ARG A 142 13.56 16.83 2.69
C ARG A 142 14.88 16.16 2.27
N TYR A 143 14.81 14.98 1.67
CA TYR A 143 15.96 14.09 1.46
C TYR A 143 16.18 13.67 0.00
N GLY A 144 15.33 14.13 -0.92
CA GLY A 144 15.34 13.70 -2.32
C GLY A 144 14.67 12.35 -2.53
N GLY A 145 14.58 11.94 -3.80
CA GLY A 145 13.82 10.77 -4.24
C GLY A 145 12.57 11.19 -5.02
N GLN A 146 12.15 10.34 -5.95
CA GLN A 146 10.96 10.55 -6.76
C GLN A 146 10.26 9.22 -7.04
N GLY A 147 8.98 9.30 -7.42
CA GLY A 147 8.20 8.18 -7.88
C GLY A 147 7.41 7.50 -6.76
N PRO A 148 6.38 6.71 -7.13
CA PRO A 148 5.53 6.00 -6.17
C PRO A 148 6.23 4.82 -5.49
N GLY A 149 7.38 4.37 -6.00
CA GLY A 149 8.03 3.15 -5.55
C GLY A 149 7.31 1.92 -6.09
N LEU A 150 7.16 0.88 -5.26
CA LEU A 150 6.55 -0.38 -5.63
C LEU A 150 5.06 -0.24 -5.99
N ILE A 151 4.66 -0.93 -7.04
CA ILE A 151 3.29 -1.00 -7.53
C ILE A 151 2.95 -2.48 -7.76
N ALA A 152 1.81 -2.92 -7.23
CA ALA A 152 1.26 -4.24 -7.48
C ALA A 152 0.98 -4.45 -8.97
N PRO A 153 1.14 -5.66 -9.52
CA PRO A 153 0.93 -5.93 -10.94
C PRO A 153 -0.55 -5.99 -11.33
N ASP A 154 -1.35 -4.99 -10.95
CA ASP A 154 -2.79 -4.95 -11.20
C ASP A 154 -3.18 -3.60 -11.83
N GLN A 155 -4.47 -3.40 -12.13
CA GLN A 155 -4.96 -2.06 -12.43
C GLN A 155 -4.66 -1.14 -11.24
N TYR A 156 -4.03 0.00 -11.53
CA TYR A 156 -3.53 0.89 -10.48
C TYR A 156 -3.82 2.34 -10.84
N TYR A 157 -4.74 2.96 -10.12
CA TYR A 157 -5.05 4.38 -10.27
C TYR A 157 -4.42 5.15 -9.13
N ASN A 158 -3.46 6.03 -9.43
CA ASN A 158 -2.74 6.82 -8.42
C ASN A 158 -2.76 8.31 -8.79
N PRO A 159 -3.79 9.06 -8.37
CA PRO A 159 -3.85 10.51 -8.54
C PRO A 159 -2.69 11.26 -7.88
N PRO A 160 -2.22 10.90 -6.67
CA PRO A 160 -1.06 11.57 -6.07
C PRO A 160 0.20 11.58 -6.95
N HIS A 161 0.44 10.49 -7.70
CA HIS A 161 1.49 10.37 -8.71
C HIS A 161 1.00 10.62 -10.14
N GLN A 162 -0.26 11.04 -10.32
CA GLN A 162 -0.82 11.47 -11.59
C GLN A 162 -0.67 10.41 -12.70
N LEU A 163 -0.86 9.14 -12.36
CA LEU A 163 -0.73 8.01 -13.29
C LEU A 163 -1.85 6.98 -13.13
N ILE A 164 -2.03 6.20 -14.18
CA ILE A 164 -2.84 4.98 -14.19
C ILE A 164 -2.05 3.85 -14.86
N MET A 165 -2.11 2.66 -14.28
CA MET A 165 -1.69 1.41 -14.91
C MET A 165 -2.93 0.62 -15.33
N THR A 166 -2.92 0.19 -16.58
CA THR A 166 -3.92 -0.69 -17.19
C THR A 166 -3.23 -1.96 -17.69
N MET A 167 -4.01 -2.98 -18.00
CA MET A 167 -3.48 -4.27 -18.41
C MET A 167 -4.39 -4.99 -19.39
N SER A 168 -3.85 -5.95 -20.14
CA SER A 168 -4.61 -6.86 -20.99
C SER A 168 -5.47 -7.83 -20.17
N GLU A 169 -6.50 -8.41 -20.78
CA GLU A 169 -7.35 -9.44 -20.16
C GLU A 169 -6.63 -10.80 -19.95
N ASN A 170 -5.46 -10.96 -20.59
CA ASN A 170 -4.71 -12.21 -20.68
C ASN A 170 -3.97 -12.56 -19.36
N TRP A 171 -4.05 -11.69 -18.35
CA TRP A 171 -3.47 -11.91 -17.04
C TRP A 171 -4.40 -12.68 -16.13
N GLN A 172 -3.88 -13.75 -15.51
CA GLN A 172 -4.53 -14.46 -14.42
C GLN A 172 -4.03 -13.86 -13.10
N ASN A 173 -4.80 -12.94 -12.53
CA ASN A 173 -4.51 -12.38 -11.20
C ASN A 173 -4.80 -13.44 -10.14
N GLN A 174 -3.80 -13.76 -9.31
CA GLN A 174 -3.92 -14.81 -8.30
C GLN A 174 -4.47 -14.25 -6.99
N SER A 175 -5.44 -14.94 -6.39
CA SER A 175 -5.94 -14.58 -5.06
C SER A 175 -4.92 -14.93 -3.98
N MET A 176 -5.04 -14.31 -2.80
CA MET A 176 -4.22 -14.66 -1.62
C MET A 176 -4.29 -16.15 -1.29
N LYS A 177 -5.46 -16.77 -1.49
CA LYS A 177 -5.69 -18.20 -1.28
C LYS A 177 -4.88 -19.03 -2.27
N ASP A 178 -4.86 -18.65 -3.55
CA ASP A 178 -4.11 -19.36 -4.59
C ASP A 178 -2.60 -19.26 -4.39
N MET A 179 -2.15 -18.15 -3.79
CA MET A 179 -0.74 -17.87 -3.50
C MET A 179 -0.27 -18.41 -2.14
N ARG A 180 -1.12 -19.12 -1.38
CA ARG A 180 -0.73 -19.68 -0.08
C ARG A 180 0.49 -20.62 -0.22
N GLY A 181 1.56 -20.30 0.50
CA GLY A 181 2.85 -21.00 0.46
C GLY A 181 3.67 -20.77 -0.82
N LYS A 182 3.18 -19.93 -1.75
CA LYS A 182 3.77 -19.70 -3.08
C LYS A 182 4.06 -18.24 -3.37
N ASN A 183 3.51 -17.31 -2.58
CA ASN A 183 3.74 -15.88 -2.77
C ASN A 183 5.23 -15.54 -2.56
N LYS A 184 5.89 -15.06 -3.61
CA LYS A 184 7.28 -14.59 -3.57
C LYS A 184 7.40 -13.07 -3.47
N SER A 185 6.27 -12.34 -3.51
CA SER A 185 6.25 -10.88 -3.60
C SER A 185 5.96 -10.22 -2.26
N ILE A 186 6.69 -9.15 -1.92
CA ILE A 186 6.35 -8.27 -0.80
C ILE A 186 5.04 -7.50 -1.04
N LEU A 187 4.60 -7.39 -2.29
CA LEU A 187 3.30 -6.80 -2.64
C LEU A 187 2.14 -7.78 -2.43
N PHE A 188 2.43 -9.04 -2.11
CA PHE A 188 1.45 -10.11 -1.92
C PHE A 188 0.46 -10.23 -3.09
N LYS A 189 0.93 -9.95 -4.31
CA LYS A 189 0.17 -9.94 -5.56
C LYS A 189 1.05 -10.43 -6.69
N ASN A 190 0.50 -11.35 -7.50
CA ASN A 190 1.14 -11.87 -8.71
C ASN A 190 0.14 -11.89 -9.85
N SER A 191 0.63 -11.61 -11.05
CA SER A 191 -0.11 -11.78 -12.31
C SER A 191 0.60 -12.80 -13.18
N LEU A 192 -0.14 -13.86 -13.50
CA LEU A 192 0.33 -14.96 -14.32
C LEU A 192 -0.10 -14.73 -15.77
N ALA A 193 0.86 -14.65 -16.68
CA ALA A 193 0.63 -14.81 -18.11
C ALA A 193 1.01 -16.23 -18.51
N VAL A 194 0.08 -16.94 -19.14
CA VAL A 194 0.34 -18.20 -19.82
C VAL A 194 0.48 -17.96 -21.32
N LYS A 195 1.07 -18.92 -22.04
CA LYS A 195 1.14 -18.87 -23.51
C LYS A 195 -0.28 -18.69 -24.09
N GLY A 196 -0.51 -17.53 -24.71
CA GLY A 196 -1.73 -17.24 -25.46
C GLY A 196 -1.63 -17.69 -26.91
N GLU A 197 -2.77 -17.93 -27.55
CA GLU A 197 -2.85 -18.27 -28.98
C GLU A 197 -2.90 -17.03 -29.89
N GLU A 198 -3.42 -15.89 -29.41
CA GLU A 198 -3.70 -14.71 -30.25
C GLU A 198 -2.98 -13.42 -29.82
N ASP A 199 -2.98 -13.08 -28.51
CA ASP A 199 -2.37 -11.83 -28.02
C ASP A 199 -1.40 -12.04 -26.84
N ASN A 200 -0.34 -11.23 -26.83
CA ASN A 200 0.63 -11.16 -25.73
C ASN A 200 0.07 -10.36 -24.55
N ALA A 201 0.39 -10.80 -23.33
CA ALA A 201 -0.01 -10.08 -22.12
C ALA A 201 0.74 -8.75 -22.00
N TRP A 202 0.08 -7.69 -21.56
CA TRP A 202 0.72 -6.38 -21.41
C TRP A 202 0.23 -5.59 -20.20
N PHE A 203 1.11 -4.71 -19.73
CA PHE A 203 0.79 -3.61 -18.82
C PHE A 203 1.06 -2.28 -19.53
N ARG A 204 0.25 -1.26 -19.25
CA ARG A 204 0.41 0.07 -19.81
C ARG A 204 0.28 1.13 -18.73
N ILE A 205 1.30 1.95 -18.57
CA ILE A 205 1.34 3.06 -17.64
C ILE A 205 1.11 4.35 -18.43
N ASN A 206 0.09 5.09 -18.05
CA ASN A 206 -0.27 6.38 -18.64
C ASN A 206 -0.30 7.48 -17.60
N ARG A 207 0.18 8.67 -17.97
CA ARG A 207 0.04 9.87 -17.14
C ARG A 207 -1.37 10.46 -17.28
N LEU A 208 -1.97 10.85 -16.15
CA LEU A 208 -3.30 11.44 -16.07
C LEU A 208 -3.25 12.89 -16.54
N ARG A 209 -3.36 13.11 -17.86
CA ARG A 209 -3.16 14.44 -18.49
C ARG A 209 -4.01 15.57 -17.89
N PHE A 210 -5.21 15.27 -17.40
CA PHE A 210 -6.09 16.27 -16.79
C PHE A 210 -5.55 16.83 -15.45
N LEU A 211 -4.56 16.16 -14.84
CA LEU A 211 -3.87 16.64 -13.63
C LEU A 211 -2.59 17.41 -13.93
N THR A 212 -2.21 17.57 -15.21
CA THR A 212 -0.97 18.26 -15.64
C THR A 212 0.30 17.64 -15.04
N PRO A 213 0.56 16.35 -15.35
CA PRO A 213 1.65 15.56 -14.78
C PRO A 213 3.01 16.23 -14.95
N GLN A 214 3.77 16.26 -13.85
CA GLN A 214 5.19 16.62 -13.86
C GLN A 214 6.06 15.37 -13.96
N GLU A 215 7.36 15.60 -14.15
CA GLU A 215 8.41 14.59 -13.99
C GLU A 215 8.35 13.99 -12.57
N ASP A 216 8.39 12.67 -12.48
CA ASP A 216 8.06 11.91 -11.28
C ASP A 216 8.91 10.64 -11.12
N PHE A 217 9.46 10.05 -12.18
CA PHE A 217 10.39 8.91 -12.04
C PHE A 217 11.25 8.77 -13.29
N ASN A 218 12.46 8.21 -13.14
CA ASN A 218 13.38 8.00 -14.26
C ASN A 218 13.97 6.58 -14.31
N GLN A 219 13.45 5.67 -13.50
CA GLN A 219 13.82 4.26 -13.53
C GLN A 219 12.59 3.39 -13.34
N ILE A 220 12.56 2.27 -14.06
CA ILE A 220 11.57 1.20 -13.85
C ILE A 220 12.31 -0.05 -13.43
N ARG A 221 11.84 -0.65 -12.34
CA ARG A 221 12.20 -2.02 -11.98
C ARG A 221 11.01 -2.92 -12.19
N LEU A 222 11.27 -4.11 -12.70
CA LEU A 222 10.26 -5.12 -12.99
C LEU A 222 10.68 -6.42 -12.32
N PHE A 223 9.85 -6.92 -11.40
CA PHE A 223 10.11 -8.13 -10.63
C PHE A 223 9.30 -9.29 -11.18
N LEU A 224 9.98 -10.35 -11.63
CA LEU A 224 9.32 -11.47 -12.30
C LEU A 224 10.07 -12.80 -12.13
N TYR A 225 9.40 -13.89 -12.48
CA TYR A 225 10.00 -15.22 -12.66
C TYR A 225 9.24 -16.02 -13.72
N ALA A 226 9.88 -17.00 -14.35
CA ALA A 226 9.29 -17.74 -15.46
C ALA A 226 9.60 -19.23 -15.39
N THR A 227 8.65 -20.09 -15.75
CA THR A 227 8.86 -21.56 -15.82
C THR A 227 9.45 -22.01 -17.16
N ASP A 228 9.34 -21.17 -18.19
CA ASP A 228 9.97 -21.33 -19.50
C ASP A 228 10.47 -19.95 -19.97
N THR A 229 11.24 -19.93 -21.05
CA THR A 229 11.66 -18.74 -21.76
C THR A 229 10.46 -17.84 -22.10
N SER A 230 10.67 -16.54 -21.88
CA SER A 230 9.71 -15.48 -22.21
C SER A 230 10.47 -14.31 -22.82
N THR A 231 9.77 -13.38 -23.46
CA THR A 231 10.36 -12.10 -23.85
C THR A 231 9.58 -10.96 -23.24
N VAL A 232 10.29 -9.88 -22.92
CA VAL A 232 9.72 -8.60 -22.54
C VAL A 232 10.14 -7.53 -23.54
N GLU A 233 9.18 -6.71 -23.97
CA GLU A 233 9.42 -5.51 -24.77
C GLU A 233 8.75 -4.31 -24.09
N ILE A 234 9.49 -3.20 -24.02
CA ILE A 234 8.98 -1.93 -23.48
C ILE A 234 8.93 -0.90 -24.60
N LEU A 235 7.75 -0.37 -24.85
CA LEU A 235 7.49 0.70 -25.80
C LEU A 235 7.23 2.01 -25.07
N ARG A 236 7.90 3.08 -25.49
CA ARG A 236 7.60 4.46 -25.10
C ARG A 236 6.87 5.15 -26.24
N SER A 237 5.61 5.53 -26.02
CA SER A 237 4.78 6.17 -27.05
C SER A 237 4.78 5.41 -28.40
N GLY A 238 4.78 4.07 -28.34
CA GLY A 238 4.82 3.18 -29.50
C GLY A 238 6.21 2.85 -30.05
N GLN A 239 7.28 3.49 -29.57
CA GLN A 239 8.65 3.18 -29.99
C GLN A 239 9.34 2.22 -29.00
N SER A 240 9.93 1.14 -29.51
CA SER A 240 10.68 0.19 -28.68
C SER A 240 11.93 0.85 -28.07
N ILE A 241 12.04 0.78 -26.74
CA ILE A 241 13.16 1.33 -25.97
C ILE A 241 13.93 0.25 -25.21
N PHE A 242 13.36 -0.94 -25.04
CA PHE A 242 13.99 -2.07 -24.35
C PHE A 242 13.39 -3.38 -24.83
N GLN A 243 14.24 -4.39 -25.03
CA GLN A 243 13.83 -5.75 -25.30
C GLN A 243 14.78 -6.72 -24.61
N ASN A 244 14.26 -7.75 -23.96
CA ASN A 244 15.06 -8.77 -23.31
C ASN A 244 14.41 -10.15 -23.38
N GLN A 245 15.22 -11.19 -23.34
CA GLN A 245 14.78 -12.56 -23.15
C GLN A 245 14.89 -12.92 -21.67
N ILE A 246 13.78 -13.39 -21.12
CA ILE A 246 13.68 -13.91 -19.76
C ILE A 246 14.01 -15.40 -19.84
N THR A 247 15.01 -15.82 -19.07
CA THR A 247 15.40 -17.23 -18.99
C THR A 247 14.47 -17.97 -18.04
N ALA A 248 14.19 -19.24 -18.35
CA ALA A 248 13.43 -20.12 -17.47
C ALA A 248 14.16 -20.30 -16.13
N ALA A 249 13.61 -19.71 -15.08
CA ALA A 249 14.08 -19.83 -13.71
C ALA A 249 12.88 -19.62 -12.78
N ASN A 250 12.59 -20.62 -11.94
CA ASN A 250 11.56 -20.49 -10.91
C ASN A 250 12.06 -19.68 -9.70
N GLU A 251 12.89 -18.68 -9.96
CA GLU A 251 13.50 -17.79 -8.99
C GLU A 251 13.22 -16.35 -9.40
N LEU A 252 12.89 -15.52 -8.40
CA LEU A 252 12.59 -14.13 -8.62
C LEU A 252 13.85 -13.37 -9.05
N HIS A 253 13.74 -12.56 -10.10
CA HIS A 253 14.77 -11.62 -10.50
C HIS A 253 14.14 -10.30 -10.91
N ASP A 254 14.95 -9.25 -10.98
CA ASP A 254 14.52 -7.95 -11.45
C ASP A 254 15.20 -7.53 -12.76
N LEU A 255 14.48 -6.74 -13.54
CA LEU A 255 15.02 -5.98 -14.66
C LEU A 255 14.96 -4.51 -14.30
N SER A 256 16.09 -3.82 -14.37
CA SER A 256 16.20 -2.38 -14.12
C SER A 256 16.40 -1.65 -15.45
N ILE A 257 15.44 -0.78 -15.79
CA ILE A 257 15.41 -0.05 -17.05
C ILE A 257 15.51 1.46 -16.75
N PRO A 258 16.66 2.10 -17.03
CA PRO A 258 16.79 3.54 -16.88
C PRO A 258 16.02 4.26 -17.99
N LEU A 259 15.45 5.40 -17.64
CA LEU A 259 14.70 6.28 -18.52
C LEU A 259 15.35 7.67 -18.50
N LYS A 260 15.40 8.33 -19.65
CA LYS A 260 15.94 9.70 -19.73
C LYS A 260 15.10 10.70 -18.94
N ASN A 261 13.79 10.48 -18.93
CA ASN A 261 12.78 11.32 -18.28
C ASN A 261 11.48 10.49 -18.15
N THR A 262 10.57 10.97 -17.31
CA THR A 262 9.25 10.39 -17.02
C THR A 262 8.42 10.32 -18.30
N PRO A 263 8.06 9.12 -18.76
CA PRO A 263 7.28 8.97 -19.98
C PRO A 263 5.78 9.14 -19.74
N ASP A 264 5.10 9.77 -20.70
CA ASP A 264 3.63 9.92 -20.70
C ASP A 264 2.89 8.59 -20.95
N ASP A 265 3.56 7.69 -21.67
CA ASP A 265 3.01 6.43 -22.15
C ASP A 265 4.12 5.37 -22.21
N LEU A 266 3.97 4.32 -21.41
CA LEU A 266 4.79 3.12 -21.46
C LEU A 266 3.92 1.90 -21.59
N LYS A 267 4.27 1.01 -22.52
CA LYS A 267 3.64 -0.30 -22.66
C LYS A 267 4.69 -1.38 -22.50
N LEU A 268 4.51 -2.29 -21.55
CA LEU A 268 5.33 -3.47 -21.32
C LEU A 268 4.57 -4.69 -21.84
N THR A 269 5.12 -5.39 -22.81
CA THR A 269 4.50 -6.55 -23.47
C THR A 269 5.32 -7.80 -23.19
N PHE A 270 4.64 -8.90 -22.89
CA PHE A 270 5.21 -10.17 -22.44
C PHE A 270 4.75 -11.32 -23.32
N ALA A 271 5.70 -12.13 -23.79
CA ALA A 271 5.43 -13.29 -24.63
C ALA A 271 6.03 -14.57 -24.00
N PRO A 272 5.35 -15.18 -23.01
CA PRO A 272 5.80 -16.44 -22.42
C PRO A 272 5.59 -17.62 -23.37
N LYS A 273 6.54 -18.57 -23.37
CA LYS A 273 6.34 -19.86 -24.05
C LYS A 273 5.54 -20.87 -23.25
N ASP A 274 5.47 -20.70 -21.93
CA ASP A 274 4.64 -21.50 -21.04
C ASP A 274 4.00 -20.58 -19.99
N SER A 275 4.72 -20.24 -18.91
CA SER A 275 4.22 -19.36 -17.86
C SER A 275 5.24 -18.32 -17.43
N LEU A 276 4.77 -17.09 -17.21
CA LEU A 276 5.52 -15.97 -16.65
C LEU A 276 4.69 -15.34 -15.53
N TYR A 277 5.33 -15.05 -14.40
CA TYR A 277 4.74 -14.35 -13.29
C TYR A 277 5.38 -12.97 -13.18
N VAL A 278 4.56 -11.92 -13.28
CA VAL A 278 4.95 -10.58 -12.87
C VAL A 278 4.48 -10.39 -11.43
N THR A 279 5.41 -9.97 -10.57
CA THR A 279 5.19 -9.92 -9.11
C THR A 279 5.21 -8.50 -8.56
N GLY A 280 5.59 -7.53 -9.39
CA GLY A 280 5.61 -6.12 -9.04
C GLY A 280 6.37 -5.26 -10.04
N PHE A 281 6.08 -3.98 -9.97
CA PHE A 281 6.84 -2.91 -10.61
C PHE A 281 7.43 -2.02 -9.52
N SER A 282 8.51 -1.29 -9.81
CA SER A 282 8.89 -0.10 -9.06
C SER A 282 9.12 1.05 -10.02
N LEU A 283 8.50 2.20 -9.76
CA LEU A 283 8.75 3.45 -10.49
C LEU A 283 9.48 4.41 -9.55
N GLU A 284 10.74 4.67 -9.84
CA GLU A 284 11.66 5.30 -8.89
C GLU A 284 12.69 6.22 -9.56
N SER A 285 13.45 6.93 -8.73
CA SER A 285 14.68 7.62 -9.09
C SER A 285 15.92 6.80 -8.73
N GLU A 286 17.07 7.19 -9.27
CA GLU A 286 18.36 6.52 -8.99
C GLU A 286 18.76 6.54 -7.50
N SER A 287 18.34 7.57 -6.76
CA SER A 287 18.65 7.78 -5.34
C SER A 287 17.53 8.50 -4.60
N GLY A 288 17.65 8.60 -3.28
CA GLY A 288 16.69 9.27 -2.40
C GLY A 288 15.81 8.30 -1.60
N ILE A 289 14.72 8.82 -1.04
CA ILE A 289 13.79 8.04 -0.21
C ILE A 289 12.60 7.52 -1.05
N PHE A 290 12.29 6.24 -0.87
CA PHE A 290 11.11 5.56 -1.39
C PHE A 290 10.21 5.10 -0.24
N VAL A 291 8.91 5.33 -0.38
CA VAL A 291 7.88 4.84 0.55
C VAL A 291 6.91 4.00 -0.27
N ASP A 292 7.05 2.68 -0.16
CA ASP A 292 6.26 1.72 -0.91
C ASP A 292 4.92 1.50 -0.20
N ASN A 293 3.81 1.75 -0.89
CA ASN A 293 2.46 1.54 -0.35
C ASN A 293 1.97 0.12 -0.65
N ILE A 294 1.93 -0.72 0.38
CA ILE A 294 1.56 -2.14 0.28
C ILE A 294 0.24 -2.33 1.05
N ALA A 295 -0.87 -1.98 0.39
CA ALA A 295 -2.21 -2.08 0.94
C ALA A 295 -2.79 -3.49 0.81
N LEU A 296 -3.18 -4.07 1.94
CA LEU A 296 -3.68 -5.44 2.08
C LEU A 296 -5.10 -5.42 2.67
N ARG A 297 -6.06 -5.06 1.82
CA ARG A 297 -7.48 -4.94 2.19
C ARG A 297 -7.98 -6.18 2.94
N GLY A 298 -8.71 -5.94 4.04
CA GLY A 298 -9.39 -6.96 4.83
C GLY A 298 -8.49 -7.79 5.76
N LEU A 299 -7.16 -7.62 5.69
CA LEU A 299 -6.25 -8.38 6.57
C LEU A 299 -6.10 -7.70 7.93
N SER A 300 -6.00 -8.53 8.97
CA SER A 300 -5.70 -8.08 10.34
C SER A 300 -4.20 -7.98 10.63
N TYR A 301 -3.36 -8.56 9.78
CA TYR A 301 -1.90 -8.59 9.89
C TYR A 301 -1.29 -8.98 8.53
N PRO A 302 -0.01 -8.68 8.27
CA PRO A 302 0.58 -8.98 6.98
C PRO A 302 0.78 -10.51 6.81
N PRO A 303 0.56 -11.10 5.63
CA PRO A 303 0.50 -12.54 5.44
C PRO A 303 1.88 -13.15 5.12
N PHE A 304 2.92 -12.77 5.87
CA PHE A 304 4.25 -13.33 5.66
C PHE A 304 4.28 -14.81 6.02
N SER A 305 3.62 -15.25 7.09
CA SER A 305 3.54 -16.66 7.50
C SER A 305 2.98 -17.60 6.44
N SER A 306 2.13 -17.10 5.54
CA SER A 306 1.52 -17.86 4.45
C SER A 306 2.20 -17.66 3.09
N SER A 307 3.39 -17.06 3.05
CA SER A 307 4.15 -16.77 1.82
C SER A 307 5.36 -17.69 1.64
N ASP A 308 5.90 -17.77 0.42
CA ASP A 308 7.17 -18.43 0.14
C ASP A 308 8.32 -17.60 0.77
N ARG A 309 8.88 -18.13 1.85
CA ARG A 309 9.98 -17.51 2.61
C ARG A 309 11.21 -17.24 1.76
N SER A 310 11.57 -18.17 0.88
CA SER A 310 12.75 -18.03 0.04
C SER A 310 12.51 -16.95 -1.00
N GLY A 311 11.34 -16.96 -1.65
CA GLY A 311 10.97 -15.94 -2.61
C GLY A 311 10.91 -14.53 -2.01
N LEU A 312 10.29 -14.39 -0.83
CA LEU A 312 10.27 -13.13 -0.10
C LEU A 312 11.69 -12.67 0.25
N LYS A 313 12.55 -13.57 0.73
CA LYS A 313 13.95 -13.27 1.04
C LYS A 313 14.70 -12.76 -0.19
N THR A 314 14.55 -13.43 -1.33
CA THR A 314 15.13 -12.99 -2.62
C THR A 314 14.64 -11.59 -2.98
N MET A 315 13.34 -11.30 -2.86
CA MET A 315 12.80 -9.97 -3.16
C MET A 315 13.32 -8.90 -2.21
N THR A 316 13.37 -9.18 -0.90
CA THR A 316 13.89 -8.24 0.08
C THR A 316 15.38 -7.99 -0.09
N ASP A 317 16.16 -8.99 -0.52
CA ASP A 317 17.59 -8.82 -0.81
C ASP A 317 17.81 -7.91 -2.03
N MET A 318 16.93 -7.98 -3.04
CA MET A 318 16.97 -7.10 -4.22
C MET A 318 16.53 -5.66 -3.91
N LEU A 319 15.64 -5.48 -2.93
CA LEU A 319 15.05 -4.18 -2.58
C LEU A 319 15.77 -3.47 -1.42
N GLN A 320 16.44 -4.23 -0.56
CA GLN A 320 17.19 -3.76 0.60
C GLN A 320 16.40 -2.74 1.46
N PRO A 321 15.26 -3.14 2.07
CA PRO A 321 14.46 -2.23 2.88
C PRO A 321 15.24 -1.71 4.09
N ASP A 322 15.06 -0.44 4.40
CA ASP A 322 15.66 0.25 5.54
C ASP A 322 14.67 0.41 6.71
N LEU A 323 13.37 0.26 6.46
CA LEU A 323 12.33 0.33 7.48
C LEU A 323 11.09 -0.44 7.03
N PHE A 324 10.47 -1.15 7.97
CA PHE A 324 9.09 -1.63 7.83
C PHE A 324 8.16 -0.77 8.67
N VAL A 325 7.05 -0.33 8.10
CA VAL A 325 5.93 0.29 8.82
C VAL A 325 4.73 -0.65 8.72
N LEU A 326 4.15 -1.03 9.84
CA LEU A 326 3.01 -1.96 9.93
C LEU A 326 1.80 -1.21 10.49
N GLN A 327 0.79 -0.94 9.65
CA GLN A 327 -0.47 -0.31 10.05
C GLN A 327 -1.64 -1.28 9.86
N PHE A 328 -2.04 -1.93 10.94
CA PHE A 328 -3.12 -2.91 10.95
C PHE A 328 -3.96 -2.76 12.21
N GLY A 329 -5.06 -3.52 12.28
CA GLY A 329 -5.85 -3.69 13.50
C GLY A 329 -7.30 -3.26 13.32
N VAL A 330 -7.63 -2.41 12.35
CA VAL A 330 -9.00 -1.92 12.17
C VAL A 330 -9.97 -3.06 11.81
N ASN A 331 -9.50 -4.07 11.08
CA ASN A 331 -10.28 -5.27 10.75
C ASN A 331 -10.49 -6.23 11.94
N VAL A 332 -9.83 -5.99 13.08
CA VAL A 332 -10.03 -6.75 14.33
C VAL A 332 -11.13 -6.11 15.18
N VAL A 333 -11.32 -4.79 15.07
CA VAL A 333 -12.23 -4.00 15.90
C VAL A 333 -13.68 -4.51 15.87
N PRO A 334 -14.29 -4.84 14.72
CA PRO A 334 -15.68 -5.32 14.71
C PRO A 334 -15.89 -6.67 15.41
N TYR A 335 -14.83 -7.43 15.68
CA TYR A 335 -14.91 -8.81 16.16
C TYR A 335 -14.43 -8.90 17.62
N PHE A 336 -15.38 -8.83 18.55
CA PHE A 336 -15.08 -8.89 19.97
C PHE A 336 -14.51 -10.25 20.39
N SER A 337 -13.44 -10.22 21.17
CA SER A 337 -12.81 -11.39 21.78
C SER A 337 -12.28 -11.01 23.16
N GLU A 338 -12.45 -11.87 24.16
CA GLU A 338 -12.01 -11.56 25.53
C GLU A 338 -10.50 -11.27 25.63
N ASN A 339 -9.67 -11.91 24.81
CA ASN A 339 -8.21 -11.83 24.94
C ASN A 339 -7.44 -11.66 23.62
N TYR A 340 -8.11 -11.72 22.47
CA TYR A 340 -7.48 -11.56 21.15
C TYR A 340 -6.25 -12.45 20.93
N THR A 341 -6.22 -13.66 21.49
CA THR A 341 -5.04 -14.56 21.47
C THR A 341 -4.53 -14.81 20.06
N ILE A 342 -5.44 -15.03 19.09
CA ILE A 342 -5.09 -15.29 17.69
C ILE A 342 -4.41 -14.07 17.06
N PHE A 343 -4.96 -12.87 17.29
CA PHE A 343 -4.37 -11.64 16.78
C PHE A 343 -2.98 -11.42 17.40
N ARG A 344 -2.86 -11.57 18.73
CA ARG A 344 -1.60 -11.42 19.46
C ARG A 344 -0.52 -12.37 18.92
N SER A 345 -0.83 -13.66 18.78
CA SER A 345 0.15 -14.66 18.34
C SER A 345 0.51 -14.49 16.86
N GLN A 346 -0.47 -14.27 15.98
CA GLN A 346 -0.23 -14.14 14.55
C GLN A 346 0.51 -12.85 14.21
N PHE A 347 0.16 -11.71 14.81
CA PHE A 347 0.85 -10.44 14.56
C PHE A 347 2.31 -10.50 15.04
N ASN A 348 2.55 -11.05 16.24
CA ASN A 348 3.90 -11.29 16.75
C ASN A 348 4.71 -12.22 15.83
N ARG A 349 4.08 -13.27 15.29
CA ARG A 349 4.71 -14.18 14.33
C ARG A 349 5.19 -13.43 13.09
N GLN A 350 4.41 -12.49 12.56
CA GLN A 350 4.83 -11.70 11.38
C GLN A 350 6.07 -10.86 11.65
N ILE A 351 6.17 -10.23 12.82
CA ILE A 351 7.34 -9.44 13.21
C ILE A 351 8.59 -10.32 13.30
N ARG A 352 8.49 -11.50 13.95
CA ARG A 352 9.61 -12.45 14.01
C ARG A 352 10.08 -12.88 12.63
N ILE A 353 9.15 -13.07 11.71
CA ILE A 353 9.43 -13.40 10.32
C ILE A 353 10.16 -12.26 9.60
N ILE A 354 9.69 -11.02 9.74
CA ILE A 354 10.36 -9.85 9.15
C ILE A 354 11.81 -9.77 9.65
N ARG A 355 12.04 -9.99 10.95
CA ARG A 355 13.40 -10.02 11.53
C ARG A 355 14.28 -11.14 10.97
N GLN A 356 13.70 -12.28 10.61
CA GLN A 356 14.44 -13.36 9.94
C GLN A 356 14.78 -13.02 8.49
N LEU A 357 13.85 -12.39 7.76
CA LEU A 357 14.04 -11.99 6.37
C LEU A 357 15.03 -10.84 6.25
N CYS A 358 14.94 -9.85 7.13
CA CYS A 358 15.69 -8.60 7.12
C CYS A 358 16.29 -8.31 8.51
N PRO A 359 17.35 -9.04 8.92
CA PRO A 359 17.98 -8.83 10.22
C PRO A 359 18.49 -7.39 10.38
N GLY A 360 18.22 -6.78 11.54
CA GLY A 360 18.68 -5.42 11.87
C GLY A 360 17.86 -4.29 11.25
N VAL A 361 16.94 -4.56 10.32
CA VAL A 361 16.05 -3.53 9.77
C VAL A 361 15.01 -3.15 10.84
N PRO A 362 14.87 -1.85 11.18
CA PRO A 362 13.89 -1.38 12.15
C PRO A 362 12.46 -1.61 11.67
N ILE A 363 11.53 -1.69 12.64
CA ILE A 363 10.10 -1.85 12.39
C ILE A 363 9.36 -0.81 13.23
N LEU A 364 8.45 -0.07 12.61
CA LEU A 364 7.46 0.79 13.26
C LEU A 364 6.09 0.09 13.20
N VAL A 365 5.45 -0.09 14.35
CA VAL A 365 4.05 -0.50 14.45
C VAL A 365 3.20 0.75 14.66
N ILE A 366 2.24 0.98 13.77
CA ILE A 366 1.22 2.00 13.94
C ILE A 366 0.02 1.34 14.62
N GLY A 367 -0.32 1.85 15.80
CA GLY A 367 -1.48 1.39 16.56
C GLY A 367 -2.77 1.58 15.77
N VAL A 368 -3.74 0.71 16.05
CA VAL A 368 -5.09 0.80 15.46
C VAL A 368 -5.67 2.20 15.65
N SER A 369 -6.32 2.72 14.60
CA SER A 369 -6.99 4.02 14.67
C SER A 369 -8.26 3.93 15.53
N ASP A 370 -8.83 5.08 15.87
CA ASP A 370 -10.23 5.09 16.32
C ASP A 370 -11.15 4.62 15.18
N MET A 371 -12.25 3.98 15.56
CA MET A 371 -13.33 3.52 14.69
C MET A 371 -14.63 3.72 15.46
N ALA A 372 -15.66 4.25 14.79
CA ALA A 372 -16.93 4.54 15.45
C ALA A 372 -18.08 3.69 14.90
N HIS A 373 -19.11 3.52 15.72
CA HIS A 373 -20.39 2.95 15.33
C HIS A 373 -21.54 3.77 15.92
N ARG A 374 -22.77 3.50 15.47
CA ARG A 374 -23.95 4.16 16.01
C ARG A 374 -24.51 3.36 17.17
N GLU A 375 -24.60 4.00 18.33
CA GLU A 375 -25.26 3.49 19.53
C GLU A 375 -26.24 4.56 20.02
N ASP A 376 -27.51 4.21 20.21
CA ASP A 376 -28.59 5.11 20.63
C ASP A 376 -28.69 6.45 19.85
N GLY A 377 -28.28 6.44 18.58
CA GLY A 377 -28.30 7.61 17.70
C GLY A 377 -27.04 8.49 17.76
N GLU A 378 -26.13 8.21 18.69
CA GLU A 378 -24.82 8.87 18.81
C GLU A 378 -23.73 8.05 18.12
N LEU A 379 -22.67 8.73 17.69
CA LEU A 379 -21.47 8.06 17.15
C LEU A 379 -20.46 7.89 18.28
N VAL A 380 -20.16 6.64 18.63
CA VAL A 380 -19.27 6.28 19.73
C VAL A 380 -18.19 5.32 19.24
N SER A 381 -17.01 5.37 19.89
CA SER A 381 -15.91 4.44 19.61
C SER A 381 -16.24 3.02 20.04
N TYR A 382 -15.59 2.04 19.43
CA TYR A 382 -15.62 0.67 19.94
C TYR A 382 -14.79 0.55 21.23
N GLU A 383 -15.36 -0.11 22.24
CA GLU A 383 -14.74 -0.29 23.56
C GLU A 383 -13.46 -1.14 23.56
N ASN A 384 -13.30 -2.00 22.56
CA ASN A 384 -12.19 -2.96 22.46
C ASN A 384 -10.93 -2.39 21.79
N ILE A 385 -10.97 -1.16 21.28
CA ILE A 385 -9.83 -0.51 20.60
C ILE A 385 -8.63 -0.39 21.54
N GLU A 386 -8.86 -0.01 22.81
CA GLU A 386 -7.81 0.11 23.81
C GLU A 386 -7.06 -1.22 24.01
N GLN A 387 -7.79 -2.34 24.08
CA GLN A 387 -7.20 -3.67 24.24
C GLN A 387 -6.38 -4.09 23.01
N ILE A 388 -6.90 -3.87 21.80
CA ILE A 388 -6.20 -4.17 20.54
C ILE A 388 -4.90 -3.35 20.44
N LYS A 389 -4.99 -2.05 20.76
CA LYS A 389 -3.86 -1.14 20.77
C LYS A 389 -2.80 -1.55 21.79
N GLN A 390 -3.20 -1.92 23.01
CA GLN A 390 -2.29 -2.41 24.04
C GLN A 390 -1.55 -3.68 23.58
N ILE A 391 -2.24 -4.60 22.89
CA ILE A 391 -1.61 -5.79 22.31
C ILE A 391 -0.53 -5.40 21.30
N GLN A 392 -0.82 -4.45 20.40
CA GLN A 392 0.15 -3.98 19.41
C GLN A 392 1.36 -3.31 20.06
N PHE A 393 1.13 -2.47 21.07
CA PHE A 393 2.17 -1.83 21.86
C PHE A 393 3.08 -2.86 22.54
N ASP A 394 2.49 -3.83 23.27
CA ASP A 394 3.25 -4.88 23.94
C ASP A 394 4.13 -5.67 22.95
N ILE A 395 3.57 -6.01 21.80
CA ILE A 395 4.28 -6.75 20.75
C ILE A 395 5.43 -5.89 20.21
N ALA A 396 5.20 -4.61 19.95
CA ALA A 396 6.24 -3.70 19.48
C ALA A 396 7.39 -3.60 20.49
N MET A 397 7.09 -3.35 21.76
CA MET A 397 8.11 -3.21 22.80
C MET A 397 8.92 -4.50 23.00
N ARG A 398 8.24 -5.67 23.08
CA ARG A 398 8.93 -6.97 23.24
C ARG A 398 9.83 -7.34 22.07
N ASN A 399 9.54 -6.84 20.87
CA ASN A 399 10.32 -7.13 19.67
C ASN A 399 11.30 -6.00 19.29
N HIS A 400 11.52 -5.04 20.19
CA HIS A 400 12.37 -3.87 19.95
C HIS A 400 11.97 -3.12 18.67
N CYS A 401 10.67 -2.94 18.48
CA CYS A 401 10.09 -2.12 17.42
C CYS A 401 9.74 -0.74 17.99
N ALA A 402 9.66 0.25 17.11
CA ALA A 402 9.02 1.51 17.43
C ALA A 402 7.49 1.34 17.40
N PHE A 403 6.78 2.21 18.13
CA PHE A 403 5.32 2.28 18.14
C PHE A 403 4.84 3.72 17.97
N TRP A 404 3.75 3.92 17.23
CA TRP A 404 3.05 5.21 17.16
C TRP A 404 1.56 5.04 17.40
N ASP A 405 1.01 5.81 18.33
CA ASP A 405 -0.41 5.77 18.69
C ASP A 405 -1.23 6.67 17.75
N LEU A 406 -1.77 6.07 16.69
CA LEU A 406 -2.62 6.77 15.73
C LEU A 406 -3.94 7.26 16.36
N GLU A 407 -4.57 6.46 17.23
CA GLU A 407 -5.78 6.86 17.94
C GLU A 407 -5.52 8.11 18.80
N ALA A 408 -4.43 8.13 19.57
CA ALA A 408 -4.05 9.29 20.37
C ALA A 408 -3.74 10.52 19.49
N PHE A 409 -3.08 10.35 18.33
CA PHE A 409 -2.88 11.44 17.38
C PHE A 409 -4.20 12.00 16.82
N MET A 410 -5.18 11.13 16.59
CA MET A 410 -6.51 11.55 16.14
C MET A 410 -7.26 12.36 17.19
N GLY A 411 -6.97 12.13 18.47
CA GLY A 411 -7.61 12.77 19.62
C GLY A 411 -8.11 11.80 20.70
N GLY A 412 -7.81 10.51 20.57
CA GLY A 412 -8.25 9.44 21.47
C GLY A 412 -9.67 8.97 21.17
N ILE A 413 -10.32 8.40 22.19
CA ILE A 413 -11.70 7.91 22.14
C ILE A 413 -12.64 9.01 21.62
N GLY A 414 -13.47 8.68 20.62
CA GLY A 414 -14.43 9.57 19.96
C GLY A 414 -13.81 10.45 18.87
N SER A 415 -12.52 10.27 18.57
CA SER A 415 -11.83 11.06 17.55
C SER A 415 -12.33 10.76 16.13
N MET A 416 -12.70 9.52 15.79
CA MET A 416 -13.27 9.20 14.48
C MET A 416 -14.61 9.92 14.27
N ALA A 417 -15.49 9.91 15.27
CA ALA A 417 -16.74 10.68 15.23
C ALA A 417 -16.47 12.18 15.05
N SER A 418 -15.48 12.71 15.77
CA SER A 418 -15.06 14.11 15.64
C SER A 418 -14.48 14.42 14.25
N TRP A 419 -13.70 13.50 13.68
CA TRP A 419 -13.10 13.63 12.35
C TRP A 419 -14.14 13.57 11.23
N VAL A 420 -15.16 12.75 11.35
CA VAL A 420 -16.28 12.69 10.39
C VAL A 420 -17.10 13.97 10.41
N ASN A 421 -17.29 14.57 11.60
CA ASN A 421 -18.08 15.79 11.77
C ASN A 421 -17.27 17.09 11.61
N ALA A 422 -15.96 17.01 11.34
CA ALA A 422 -15.11 18.18 11.10
C ALA A 422 -15.45 18.88 9.77
N ASP A 423 -15.04 20.15 9.63
CA ASP A 423 -15.15 20.92 8.40
C ASP A 423 -13.76 21.48 8.00
N PRO A 424 -13.11 20.95 6.93
CA PRO A 424 -13.57 19.82 6.10
C PRO A 424 -13.51 18.48 6.85
N PRO A 425 -14.32 17.47 6.46
CA PRO A 425 -14.29 16.15 7.08
C PRO A 425 -12.93 15.47 6.92
N MET A 426 -12.44 14.85 7.99
CA MET A 426 -11.21 14.06 8.03
C MET A 426 -11.49 12.55 8.05
N GLY A 427 -12.66 12.12 8.52
CA GLY A 427 -13.16 10.75 8.46
C GLY A 427 -14.26 10.58 7.41
N ARG A 428 -14.40 9.38 6.84
CA ARG A 428 -15.50 9.01 5.94
C ARG A 428 -16.73 8.59 6.73
N LYS A 429 -17.90 8.63 6.08
CA LYS A 429 -19.20 8.27 6.67
C LYS A 429 -19.36 6.78 6.97
N ASP A 430 -18.40 5.95 6.57
CA ASP A 430 -18.32 4.56 7.02
C ASP A 430 -17.77 4.43 8.45
N PHE A 431 -17.27 5.54 9.03
CA PHE A 431 -16.72 5.61 10.39
C PHE A 431 -15.47 4.74 10.61
N VAL A 432 -14.78 4.35 9.53
CA VAL A 432 -13.57 3.51 9.53
C VAL A 432 -12.44 4.16 8.74
N HIS A 433 -12.73 4.68 7.55
CA HIS A 433 -11.73 5.17 6.63
C HIS A 433 -11.56 6.70 6.72
N PHE A 434 -10.40 7.18 6.27
CA PHE A 434 -10.10 8.61 6.24
C PHE A 434 -10.49 9.24 4.90
N THR A 435 -10.87 10.52 4.92
CA THR A 435 -10.89 11.33 3.69
C THR A 435 -9.46 11.60 3.24
N GLU A 436 -9.28 12.15 2.02
CA GLU A 436 -7.96 12.61 1.58
C GLU A 436 -7.34 13.59 2.60
N LYS A 437 -8.12 14.50 3.18
CA LYS A 437 -7.65 15.46 4.18
C LYS A 437 -7.20 14.79 5.49
N GLY A 438 -7.95 13.81 5.99
CA GLY A 438 -7.55 13.05 7.18
C GLY A 438 -6.28 12.24 6.92
N ALA A 439 -6.21 11.57 5.76
CA ALA A 439 -5.05 10.81 5.35
C ALA A 439 -3.79 11.68 5.17
N GLU A 440 -3.93 12.85 4.52
CA GLU A 440 -2.86 13.84 4.37
C GLU A 440 -2.33 14.30 5.73
N LYS A 441 -3.22 14.54 6.71
CA LYS A 441 -2.85 14.95 8.07
C LYS A 441 -2.01 13.88 8.77
N ILE A 442 -2.42 12.62 8.68
CA ILE A 442 -1.67 11.47 9.25
C ILE A 442 -0.29 11.33 8.59
N GLY A 443 -0.26 11.29 7.26
CA GLY A 443 1.00 11.11 6.52
C GLY A 443 1.98 12.27 6.71
N SER A 444 1.48 13.50 6.80
CA SER A 444 2.32 14.67 7.08
C SER A 444 2.92 14.63 8.48
N GLU A 445 2.16 14.19 9.49
CA GLU A 445 2.69 14.03 10.83
C GLU A 445 3.77 12.94 10.89
N LEU A 446 3.52 11.79 10.27
CA LEU A 446 4.53 10.74 10.15
C LEU A 446 5.82 11.28 9.51
N ALA A 447 5.73 12.07 8.43
CA ALA A 447 6.90 12.70 7.82
C ALA A 447 7.64 13.60 8.81
N ASN A 448 6.93 14.45 9.57
CA ASN A 448 7.54 15.31 10.57
C ASN A 448 8.27 14.51 11.66
N LEU A 449 7.64 13.43 12.15
CA LEU A 449 8.21 12.58 13.18
C LEU A 449 9.46 11.85 12.68
N PHE A 450 9.43 11.28 11.48
CA PHE A 450 10.61 10.66 10.87
C PHE A 450 11.73 11.66 10.65
N ILE A 451 11.45 12.85 10.12
CA ILE A 451 12.46 13.89 9.90
C ILE A 451 13.09 14.28 11.23
N SER A 452 12.28 14.55 12.25
CA SER A 452 12.74 14.91 13.60
C SER A 452 13.64 13.83 14.20
N GLU A 453 13.25 12.56 14.08
CA GLU A 453 14.01 11.43 14.61
C GLU A 453 15.36 11.25 13.88
N PHE A 454 15.36 11.32 12.55
CA PHE A 454 16.60 11.20 11.76
C PHE A 454 17.57 12.36 12.05
N GLU A 455 17.06 13.58 12.19
CA GLU A 455 17.90 14.74 12.51
C GLU A 455 18.46 14.67 13.93
N THR A 456 17.65 14.25 14.91
CA THR A 456 18.06 14.08 16.31
C THR A 456 19.11 12.99 16.46
N SER A 457 18.92 11.85 15.79
CA SER A 457 19.89 10.75 15.76
C SER A 457 21.26 11.22 15.23
N ARG A 458 21.27 12.00 14.15
CA ARG A 458 22.52 12.57 13.58
C ARG A 458 23.24 13.52 14.52
N LEU A 459 22.51 14.41 15.20
CA LEU A 459 23.11 15.37 16.14
C LEU A 459 23.75 14.67 17.34
N THR A 460 23.16 13.57 17.79
CA THR A 460 23.67 12.80 18.92
C THR A 460 24.96 12.05 18.55
N ALA A 461 25.01 11.44 17.36
CA ALA A 461 26.21 10.78 16.84
C ALA A 461 27.40 11.74 16.63
N TRP A 462 27.15 13.02 16.33
CA TRP A 462 28.21 14.02 16.20
C TRP A 462 28.83 14.44 17.55
N LYS A 463 28.06 14.39 18.64
CA LYS A 463 28.54 14.78 19.98
C LYS A 463 29.34 13.69 20.69
N SER A 464 29.23 12.44 20.26
CA SER A 464 29.90 11.28 20.85
C SER A 464 31.22 10.89 20.16
N ASN A 465 31.58 11.59 19.08
CA ASN A 465 32.88 11.52 18.40
C ASN A 465 33.69 12.80 18.67
#